data_AF-A0A957SFG2-F1
#
_entry.id   AF-A0A957SFG2-F1
#
_cell.length_a   1.000
_cell.length_b   1.000
_cell.length_c   1.000
_cell.angle_alpha   90.00
_cell.angle_beta   90.00
_cell.angle_gamma   90.00
#
_symmetry.space_group_name_H-M   'P 1'
#
loop_
_entity.id
_entity.type
_entity.pdbx_description
1 polymer ?
#
loop_
_entity_poly.entity_id
_entity_poly.type
_entity_poly.pdbx_seq_one_letter_code
_entity_poly.pdbx_strand_id
1 'polypeptide(L)' 'MPTYVTLKDVKKRWGKGQEDVFPVAQFEKLWGDMTALPELNCGFVAVPRRRGQQLKEVDQLDGWLRDGSAAYLESLCDWG' A
#
# COMPACT_ATOMS: atom_id res chain seq x y z
N MET A 1 -17.57 -5.19 6.82
CA MET A 1 -16.60 -4.54 5.91
C MET A 1 -16.83 -4.96 4.46
N PRO A 2 -16.85 -4.01 3.50
CA PRO A 2 -16.99 -4.26 2.07
C PRO A 2 -16.00 -5.28 1.50
N THR A 3 -16.30 -5.86 0.34
CA THR A 3 -15.35 -6.65 -0.47
C THR A 3 -15.14 -5.91 -1.78
N TYR A 4 -13.88 -5.65 -2.13
CA TYR A 4 -13.51 -5.07 -3.41
C TYR A 4 -13.04 -6.18 -4.34
N VAL A 5 -13.38 -6.06 -5.62
CA VAL A 5 -13.00 -7.01 -6.65
C VAL A 5 -12.14 -6.30 -7.67
N THR A 6 -10.89 -6.76 -7.82
CA THR A 6 -9.93 -6.26 -8.80
C THR A 6 -9.72 -7.34 -9.85
N LEU A 7 -9.95 -7.01 -11.12
CA LEU A 7 -9.63 -7.91 -12.23
C LEU A 7 -8.14 -7.84 -12.54
N LYS A 8 -7.49 -9.01 -12.63
CA LYS A 8 -6.05 -9.11 -12.89
C LYS A 8 -5.76 -10.21 -13.89
N ASP A 9 -4.65 -10.05 -14.60
CA ASP A 9 -4.05 -11.12 -15.39
C ASP A 9 -3.00 -11.84 -14.55
N VAL A 10 -3.19 -13.14 -14.34
CA VAL A 10 -2.29 -13.96 -13.51
C VAL A 10 -1.62 -15.02 -14.36
N LYS A 11 -0.29 -15.05 -14.25
CA LYS A 11 0.57 -16.09 -14.83
C LYS A 11 0.44 -17.38 -14.03
N LYS A 12 0.06 -18.47 -14.69
CA LYS A 12 0.03 -19.81 -14.12
C LYS A 12 1.09 -20.67 -14.80
N ARG A 13 2.04 -21.16 -14.02
CA ARG A 13 3.07 -22.09 -14.49
C ARG A 13 2.64 -23.54 -14.30
N TRP A 14 2.94 -24.39 -15.28
CA TRP A 14 2.62 -25.82 -15.23
C TRP A 14 3.58 -26.64 -16.10
N GLY A 15 3.43 -27.98 -16.06
CA GLY A 15 4.23 -28.90 -16.85
C GLY A 15 5.74 -28.76 -16.61
N LYS A 16 6.51 -28.63 -17.70
CA LYS A 16 7.96 -28.43 -17.72
C LYS A 16 8.35 -26.96 -17.97
N GLY A 17 7.61 -26.04 -17.36
CA GLY A 17 7.89 -24.59 -17.47
C GLY A 17 7.04 -23.84 -18.47
N GLN A 18 5.91 -24.42 -18.90
CA GLN A 18 4.88 -23.69 -19.62
C GLN A 18 4.27 -22.60 -18.72
N GLU A 19 3.92 -21.46 -19.31
CA GLU A 19 3.28 -20.34 -18.63
C GLU A 19 2.10 -19.86 -19.48
N ASP A 20 0.91 -19.88 -18.89
CA ASP A 20 -0.31 -19.31 -19.46
C ASP A 20 -0.76 -18.12 -18.60
N VAL A 21 -1.50 -17.19 -19.21
CA VAL A 21 -2.07 -16.02 -18.53
C VAL A 21 -3.58 -16.15 -18.49
N PHE A 22 -4.16 -16.04 -17.29
CA PHE A 22 -5.60 -16.14 -17.08
C PHE A 22 -6.14 -14.87 -16.42
N PRO A 23 -7.31 -14.37 -16.87
CA PRO A 23 -8.02 -13.33 -16.14
C PRO A 23 -8.57 -13.92 -14.84
N VAL A 24 -8.38 -13.22 -13.73
CA VAL A 24 -8.87 -13.61 -12.41
C VAL A 24 -9.56 -12.43 -11.72
N ALA A 25 -10.53 -12.76 -10.85
CA ALA A 25 -11.06 -11.83 -9.87
C ALA A 25 -10.28 -11.97 -8.56
N GLN A 26 -9.53 -10.94 -8.18
CA GLN A 26 -8.90 -10.85 -6.86
C GLN A 26 -9.87 -10.17 -5.90
N PHE A 27 -10.18 -10.84 -4.79
CA PHE A 27 -11.06 -10.31 -3.74
C PHE A 27 -10.21 -9.71 -2.60
N GLU A 28 -10.48 -8.47 -2.24
CA GLU A 28 -9.69 -7.70 -1.28
C GLU A 28 -10.57 -7.10 -0.18
N LYS A 29 -10.01 -7.05 1.03
CA LYS A 29 -10.55 -6.29 2.17
C LYS A 29 -9.59 -5.15 2.47
N LEU A 30 -10.11 -3.94 2.67
CA LEU A 30 -9.29 -2.79 3.01
C LEU A 30 -9.26 -2.62 4.53
N TRP A 31 -8.06 -2.50 5.09
CA TRP A 31 -7.90 -2.24 6.53
C TRP A 31 -8.61 -0.94 6.97
N GLY A 32 -8.60 0.09 6.12
CA GLY A 32 -9.29 1.36 6.38
C GLY A 32 -10.81 1.23 6.59
N ASP A 33 -11.46 0.21 6.02
CA ASP A 33 -12.90 -0.02 6.21
C ASP A 33 -13.26 -0.38 7.66
N MET A 34 -12.28 -0.79 8.48
CA MET A 34 -12.50 -1.05 9.90
C MET A 34 -12.94 0.20 10.65
N THR A 35 -12.59 1.39 10.15
CA THR A 35 -12.98 2.68 10.76
C THR A 35 -14.49 2.96 10.67
N ALA A 36 -15.22 2.20 9.85
CA ALA A 36 -16.67 2.32 9.70
C ALA A 36 -17.48 1.34 10.58
N LEU A 37 -16.81 0.51 11.40
CA LEU A 37 -17.49 -0.44 12.29
C LEU A 37 -18.17 0.32 13.45
N PRO A 38 -19.48 0.11 13.71
CA PRO A 38 -20.24 0.92 14.66
C PRO A 38 -19.79 0.72 16.13
N GLU A 39 -19.22 -0.44 16.45
CA GLU A 39 -18.66 -0.74 17.77
C GLU A 39 -17.31 -0.07 18.07
N LEU A 40 -16.66 0.55 17.07
CA LEU A 40 -15.35 1.19 17.24
C LEU A 40 -15.46 2.73 17.20
N ASN A 41 -14.99 3.39 18.25
CA ASN A 41 -14.87 4.85 18.26
C ASN A 41 -13.57 5.28 17.57
N CYS A 42 -13.60 5.43 16.25
CA CYS A 42 -12.45 5.83 15.44
C CYS A 42 -12.41 7.37 15.26
N GLY A 43 -11.20 7.93 15.30
CA GLY A 43 -10.94 9.35 15.00
C GLY A 43 -9.85 9.51 13.94
N PHE A 44 -9.82 10.67 13.28
CA PHE A 44 -8.85 11.00 12.24
C PHE A 44 -8.08 12.26 12.64
N VAL A 45 -6.77 12.26 12.38
CA VAL A 45 -5.89 13.40 12.61
C VAL A 45 -5.15 13.74 11.33
N ALA A 46 -5.23 15.00 10.91
CA ALA A 46 -4.45 15.50 9.79
C ALA A 46 -2.98 15.64 10.20
N VAL A 47 -2.07 15.15 9.36
CA VAL A 47 -0.62 15.23 9.59
C VAL A 47 0.08 15.75 8.33
N PRO A 48 1.26 16.40 8.46
CA PRO A 48 2.04 16.80 7.30
C PRO A 48 2.34 15.61 6.38
N ARG A 49 2.31 15.84 5.06
CA ARG A 49 2.52 14.80 4.02
C ARG A 49 3.79 13.98 4.23
N ARG A 50 4.87 14.63 4.69
CA ARG A 50 6.17 14.00 4.95
C ARG A 50 6.10 12.84 5.95
N ARG A 51 5.11 12.80 6.86
CA ARG A 51 4.92 11.70 7.82
C ARG A 51 4.38 10.41 7.18
N GLY A 52 3.86 10.46 5.95
CA GLY A 52 3.21 9.32 5.29
C GLY A 52 3.36 9.30 3.78
N GLN A 53 4.46 9.86 3.25
CA GLN A 53 4.72 9.86 1.81
C GLN A 53 4.92 8.44 1.30
N GLN A 54 4.04 8.01 0.40
CA GLN A 54 4.11 6.69 -0.22
C GLN A 54 4.92 6.80 -1.51
N LEU A 55 5.87 5.89 -1.70
CA LEU A 55 6.63 5.72 -2.93
C LEU A 55 6.05 4.48 -3.65
N LYS A 56 5.28 4.73 -4.70
CA LYS A 56 4.61 3.68 -5.50
C LYS A 56 5.36 3.36 -6.77
N GLU A 57 6.03 4.37 -7.32
CA GLU A 57 6.84 4.26 -8.54
C GLU A 57 8.32 4.40 -8.19
N VAL A 58 9.17 3.73 -8.98
CA VAL A 58 10.62 3.68 -8.73
C VAL A 58 11.27 5.06 -8.89
N ASP A 59 10.78 5.88 -9.81
CA ASP A 59 11.29 7.23 -10.09
C ASP A 59 11.08 8.21 -8.93
N GLN A 60 10.15 7.92 -8.02
CA GLN A 60 9.88 8.73 -6.83
C GLN A 60 10.99 8.63 -5.78
N LEU A 61 11.84 7.59 -5.86
CA LEU A 61 12.86 7.31 -4.85
C LEU A 61 13.95 8.39 -4.80
N ASP A 62 14.44 8.85 -5.96
CA ASP A 62 15.55 9.82 -6.01
C ASP A 62 15.13 11.18 -5.43
N GLY A 63 13.96 11.66 -5.81
CA GLY A 63 13.40 12.91 -5.27
C GLY A 63 13.19 12.85 -3.76
N TRP A 64 12.56 11.78 -3.27
CA TRP A 64 12.31 11.57 -1.84
C TRP A 64 13.61 11.47 -1.00
N LEU A 65 14.67 10.89 -1.58
CA LEU A 65 15.97 10.79 -0.92
C LEU A 65 16.65 12.16 -0.83
N ARG A 66 16.59 12.98 -1.90
CA ARG A 66 17.33 14.24 -2.01
C ARG A 66 16.62 15.45 -1.40
N ASP A 67 15.29 15.46 -1.34
CA ASP A 67 14.51 16.60 -0.86
C ASP A 67 14.42 16.71 0.67
N GLY A 68 15.10 15.80 1.39
CA GLY A 68 15.12 15.72 2.85
C GLY A 68 13.97 14.93 3.47
N SER A 69 13.08 14.33 2.67
CA SER A 69 11.97 13.51 3.17
C SER A 69 12.46 12.22 3.85
N ALA A 70 13.50 11.58 3.31
CA ALA A 70 14.15 10.43 3.93
C ALA A 70 14.73 10.78 5.32
N ALA A 71 15.57 11.81 5.39
CA ALA A 71 16.20 12.27 6.64
C ALA A 71 15.17 12.69 7.70
N TYR A 72 14.05 13.30 7.29
CA TYR A 72 12.94 13.61 8.20
C TYR A 72 12.31 12.33 8.81
N LEU A 73 12.14 11.27 8.03
CA LEU A 73 11.59 10.02 8.55
C LEU A 73 12.58 9.31 9.49
N GLU A 74 13.87 9.36 9.19
CA GLU A 74 14.92 8.82 10.07
C GLU A 74 14.90 9.48 11.45
N SER A 75 14.70 10.81 11.53
CA SER A 75 14.63 11.52 12.81
C SER A 75 13.40 11.18 13.65
N LEU A 76 12.29 10.75 13.04
CA LEU A 76 11.11 10.28 13.78
C LEU A 76 11.32 8.92 14.45
N CYS A 77 12.30 8.15 13.97
CA CYS A 77 12.65 6.84 14.49
C CYS A 77 13.86 6.86 15.43
N ASP A 78 14.31 8.05 15.84
CA ASP A 78 15.29 8.22 16.91
C ASP A 78 14.59 8.04 18.27
N TRP A 79 14.24 6.80 18.56
CA TRP A 79 13.74 6.37 19.87
C TRP A 79 14.97 6.23 20.77
N GLY A 80 15.40 7.34 21.40
CA GLY A 80 16.58 7.36 22.27
C GLY A 80 16.66 6.24 23.30
#